data_AF-A0AAD2FJ61-F1
#
_entry.id   AF-A0AAD2FJ61-F1
#
_cell.length_a   1.000
_cell.length_b   1.000
_cell.length_c   1.000
_cell.angle_alpha   90.00
_cell.angle_beta   90.00
_cell.angle_gamma   90.00
#
_symmetry.space_group_name_H-M   'P 1'
#
loop_
_entity.id
_entity.type
_entity.pdbx_description
1 polymer ?
#
loop_
_entity_poly.entity_id
_entity_poly.type
_entity_poly.pdbx_seq_one_letter_code
_entity_poly.pdbx_strand_id
1 'polypeptide(L)'
;MVVKELKKPQRKWNLGACLVKVVYVITIGYFSVRVFFLNSHIISLHNTTPLAGSLESFMNLSEAFTASASSSYSSFISSPHHAAVHERIGASSSAAAALSAEDHFLHLPKWMQEYFTWHKQQRSQLTPETWNKNKYLILGCRKRHRCGGLSDRMKPLPLFILIANRTQRIFLIHWDKPAALEKFLQPPMQGANWSMPEWMVQKIDHHEIDQTLKRGEKALTHLGEDGTTAVYTQLQDFHGGSFIYDGLIAATYEQQDADDETVNNKAPAADMKKTHNDRYHLIYHDLFRYLFEPSPPVSVLIDEQMKKHNLIPGEYSIAHYRAFYAKEDKKDIFSDELLQKDAINVANCGSELRPGGPIYFASDSRVAVQAAVSYGKEHNRTIVAFDGPEPVHIEKEWEGRNVSEFYSIFVDLYLMGNGRCVAFGRGGFGRYALMMGYNSTCELRYLYKGRKKSCHWTNLGPNGERVYPMN
;
A
#
# COMPACT_ATOMS: atom_id res chain seq x y z
N MET A 1 51.40 -26.69 -4.20
CA MET A 1 50.00 -26.24 -4.35
C MET A 1 49.94 -25.28 -5.53
N VAL A 2 49.37 -25.72 -6.65
CA VAL A 2 49.32 -24.97 -7.92
C VAL A 2 47.96 -24.28 -8.01
N VAL A 3 47.96 -22.95 -8.07
CA VAL A 3 46.75 -22.13 -8.25
C VAL A 3 46.37 -22.15 -9.73
N LYS A 4 45.23 -22.77 -10.06
CA LYS A 4 44.64 -22.73 -11.40
C LYS A 4 43.73 -21.51 -11.53
N GLU A 5 44.12 -20.57 -12.38
CA GLU A 5 43.24 -19.49 -12.86
C GLU A 5 42.16 -20.06 -13.80
N LEU A 6 40.89 -19.80 -13.47
CA LEU A 6 39.75 -20.12 -14.33
C LEU A 6 39.50 -18.98 -15.33
N LYS A 7 39.86 -19.21 -16.60
CA LYS A 7 39.47 -18.36 -17.73
C LYS A 7 37.97 -18.52 -18.03
N LYS A 8 37.20 -17.42 -18.02
CA LYS A 8 35.81 -17.37 -18.49
C LYS A 8 35.75 -17.34 -20.03
N PRO A 9 34.73 -17.96 -20.66
CA PRO A 9 34.60 -18.00 -22.12
C PRO A 9 34.01 -16.70 -22.66
N GLN A 10 34.68 -16.11 -23.67
CA GLN A 10 34.12 -15.05 -24.50
C GLN A 10 33.06 -15.63 -25.45
N ARG A 11 31.81 -15.14 -25.36
CA ARG A 11 30.79 -15.33 -26.40
C ARG A 11 30.87 -14.16 -27.39
N LYS A 12 31.18 -14.48 -28.65
CA LYS A 12 31.08 -13.57 -29.79
C LYS A 12 29.61 -13.30 -30.12
N TRP A 13 29.22 -12.03 -30.14
CA TRP A 13 27.96 -11.58 -30.73
C TRP A 13 28.27 -11.00 -32.12
N ASN A 14 27.68 -11.58 -33.16
CA ASN A 14 27.66 -11.01 -34.49
C ASN A 14 26.59 -9.90 -34.53
N LEU A 15 27.02 -8.64 -34.60
CA LEU A 15 26.16 -7.50 -34.89
C LEU A 15 26.34 -7.14 -36.36
N GLY A 16 25.32 -7.45 -37.17
CA GLY A 16 25.16 -6.91 -38.50
C GLY A 16 24.87 -5.42 -38.43
N ALA A 17 25.68 -4.64 -39.14
CA ALA A 17 25.63 -3.19 -39.19
C ALA A 17 24.40 -2.67 -39.95
N CYS A 18 23.65 -1.76 -39.34
CA CYS A 18 22.87 -0.75 -40.04
C CYS A 18 23.49 0.61 -39.68
N LEU A 19 24.29 1.14 -40.60
CA LEU A 19 24.96 2.43 -40.51
C LEU A 19 23.95 3.54 -40.82
N VAL A 20 23.54 4.29 -39.79
CA VAL A 20 23.01 5.65 -39.98
C VAL A 20 24.07 6.61 -39.46
N LYS A 21 24.70 7.35 -40.38
CA LYS A 21 25.64 8.43 -40.06
C LYS A 21 24.88 9.54 -39.34
N VAL A 22 25.24 9.83 -38.09
CA VAL A 22 24.90 11.09 -37.44
C VAL A 22 26.16 11.93 -37.41
N VAL A 23 26.13 13.05 -38.13
CA VAL A 23 27.17 14.08 -38.13
C VAL A 23 26.95 14.97 -36.91
N TYR A 24 27.93 15.07 -36.03
CA TYR A 24 27.97 16.10 -35.00
C TYR A 24 28.62 17.36 -35.59
N VAL A 25 27.88 18.46 -35.63
CA VAL A 25 28.44 19.80 -35.81
C VAL A 25 28.66 20.37 -34.42
N ILE A 26 29.92 20.68 -34.10
CA ILE A 26 30.29 21.45 -32.92
C ILE A 26 30.25 22.92 -33.35
N THR A 27 29.39 23.72 -32.70
CA THR A 27 29.43 25.18 -32.83
C THR A 27 29.65 25.79 -31.45
N ILE A 28 30.75 26.53 -31.35
CA ILE A 28 31.10 27.42 -30.24
C ILE A 28 30.48 28.79 -30.57
N GLY A 29 29.82 29.44 -29.61
CA GLY A 29 29.55 30.88 -29.66
C GLY A 29 28.08 31.29 -29.66
N TYR A 30 27.73 32.02 -28.60
CA TYR A 30 26.56 32.90 -28.39
C TYR A 30 25.72 33.23 -29.64
N PHE A 31 24.45 32.82 -29.65
CA PHE A 31 23.26 33.61 -30.02
C PHE A 31 22.00 32.78 -29.74
N SER A 32 20.99 33.37 -29.10
CA SER A 32 19.71 32.71 -28.81
C SER A 32 18.80 32.80 -30.03
N VAL A 33 18.50 31.66 -30.66
CA VAL A 33 17.49 31.56 -31.73
C VAL A 33 16.25 30.87 -31.15
N ARG A 34 15.14 31.60 -31.06
CA ARG A 34 13.81 31.01 -30.79
C ARG A 34 13.24 30.50 -32.10
N VAL A 35 13.03 29.19 -32.19
CA VAL A 35 12.25 28.57 -33.28
C VAL A 35 10.80 28.46 -32.81
N PHE A 36 9.90 29.18 -33.47
CA PHE A 36 8.46 28.98 -33.37
C PHE A 36 8.03 27.93 -34.40
N PHE A 37 7.29 26.92 -33.97
CA PHE A 37 6.50 26.09 -34.89
C PHE A 37 5.13 26.76 -35.07
N LEU A 38 4.90 27.32 -36.25
CA LEU A 38 3.59 27.72 -36.75
C LEU A 38 3.06 26.59 -37.62
N ASN A 39 1.96 25.97 -37.18
CA ASN A 39 1.11 25.19 -38.07
C ASN A 39 -0.06 26.07 -38.49
N SER A 40 -0.18 26.23 -39.81
CA SER A 40 -1.11 27.09 -40.50
C SER A 40 -2.50 26.47 -40.52
N HIS A 41 -3.52 27.22 -40.06
CA HIS A 41 -4.81 27.25 -40.74
C HIS A 41 -5.29 28.69 -40.81
N ILE A 42 -5.42 29.15 -42.05
CA ILE A 42 -5.94 30.45 -42.44
C ILE A 42 -7.45 30.40 -42.31
N ILE A 43 -8.02 31.24 -41.45
CA ILE A 43 -9.34 31.84 -41.65
C ILE A 43 -9.18 33.33 -41.39
N SER A 44 -9.43 34.11 -42.43
CA SER A 44 -9.45 35.57 -42.45
C SER A 44 -10.78 36.08 -41.89
N LEU A 45 -10.74 36.99 -40.91
CA LEU A 45 -11.80 37.97 -40.68
C LEU A 45 -11.19 39.31 -40.23
N HIS A 46 -11.75 40.38 -40.78
CA HIS A 46 -11.30 41.76 -40.76
C HIS A 46 -11.44 42.48 -39.40
N ASN A 47 -10.50 43.42 -39.18
CA ASN A 47 -10.57 44.73 -38.51
C ASN A 47 -11.64 45.00 -37.44
N THR A 48 -11.21 45.40 -36.23
CA THR A 48 -11.51 46.74 -35.63
C THR A 48 -10.54 47.09 -34.49
N THR A 49 -10.38 48.40 -34.31
CA THR A 49 -9.47 49.25 -33.50
C THR A 49 -9.36 49.02 -31.98
N PRO A 50 -8.31 49.57 -31.33
CA PRO A 50 -8.07 49.41 -29.89
C PRO A 50 -8.78 50.50 -29.07
N LEU A 51 -9.32 50.13 -27.90
CA LEU A 51 -9.73 51.07 -26.86
C LEU A 51 -9.02 50.69 -25.56
N ALA A 52 -8.20 51.63 -25.10
CA ALA A 52 -7.62 51.65 -23.77
C ALA A 52 -8.76 51.85 -22.74
N GLY A 53 -8.76 51.04 -21.68
CA GLY A 53 -9.71 51.12 -20.58
C GLY A 53 -9.14 50.44 -19.34
N SER A 54 -9.20 51.15 -18.22
CA SER A 54 -8.46 50.99 -16.98
C SER A 54 -8.76 49.72 -16.17
N LEU A 55 -7.69 49.13 -15.59
CA LEU A 55 -7.74 48.24 -14.43
C LEU A 55 -8.18 49.03 -13.19
N GLU A 56 -9.46 49.02 -12.83
CA GLU A 56 -9.89 49.44 -11.49
C GLU A 56 -11.28 48.92 -11.05
N SER A 57 -11.73 47.75 -11.54
CA SER A 57 -13.05 47.21 -11.17
C SER A 57 -13.13 45.68 -11.04
N PHE A 58 -12.13 45.05 -10.42
CA PHE A 58 -12.12 43.60 -10.16
C PHE A 58 -11.83 43.19 -8.70
N MET A 59 -12.20 44.03 -7.72
CA MET A 59 -12.01 43.74 -6.29
C MET A 59 -13.28 43.84 -5.42
N ASN A 60 -14.48 43.59 -5.97
CA ASN A 60 -15.72 43.63 -5.15
C ASN A 60 -16.79 42.60 -5.53
N LEU A 61 -16.39 41.35 -5.82
CA LEU A 61 -17.34 40.26 -6.11
C LEU A 61 -16.99 38.91 -5.44
N SER A 62 -16.09 38.87 -4.45
CA SER A 62 -15.76 37.62 -3.72
C SER A 62 -16.39 37.49 -2.32
N GLU A 63 -17.19 38.46 -1.85
CA GLU A 63 -17.79 38.40 -0.50
C GLU A 63 -19.29 38.04 -0.46
N ALA A 64 -19.94 37.82 -1.61
CA ALA A 64 -21.39 37.53 -1.65
C ALA A 64 -21.76 36.06 -1.89
N PHE A 65 -20.80 35.13 -2.00
CA PHE A 65 -21.08 33.71 -2.31
C PHE A 65 -20.80 32.71 -1.17
N THR A 66 -20.33 33.17 -0.02
CA THR A 66 -19.97 32.30 1.14
C THR A 66 -21.02 32.27 2.26
N ALA A 67 -22.19 32.89 2.07
CA ALA A 67 -23.22 32.99 3.12
C ALA A 67 -24.51 32.16 2.88
N SER A 68 -24.56 31.28 1.87
CA SER A 68 -25.77 30.50 1.54
C SER A 68 -25.61 28.97 1.67
N ALA A 69 -24.41 28.48 2.01
CA ALA A 69 -24.13 27.03 2.09
C ALA A 69 -23.99 26.47 3.53
N SER A 70 -24.24 27.27 4.56
CA SER A 70 -24.09 26.89 5.98
C SER A 70 -25.41 26.70 6.75
N SER A 71 -26.57 26.78 6.09
CA SER A 71 -27.89 26.76 6.76
C SER A 71 -28.63 25.41 6.74
N SER A 72 -28.10 24.36 6.09
CA SER A 72 -28.86 23.11 5.85
C SER A 72 -28.34 21.88 6.60
N TYR A 73 -27.38 22.02 7.51
CA TYR A 73 -26.81 20.91 8.29
C TYR A 73 -26.91 21.07 9.82
N SER A 74 -27.60 22.10 10.31
CA SER A 74 -27.65 22.45 11.74
C SER A 74 -28.95 22.02 12.45
N SER A 75 -29.95 21.47 11.75
CA SER A 75 -31.26 21.16 12.34
C SER A 75 -31.51 19.69 12.71
N PHE A 76 -30.48 18.82 12.72
CA PHE A 76 -30.64 17.40 13.07
C PHE A 76 -30.00 16.96 14.41
N ILE A 77 -29.47 17.90 15.20
CA ILE A 77 -28.88 17.58 16.52
C ILE A 77 -29.50 18.49 17.60
N SER A 78 -30.75 18.22 17.96
CA SER A 78 -31.34 18.70 19.22
C SER A 78 -32.57 17.88 19.59
N SER A 79 -32.40 16.56 19.70
CA SER A 79 -33.40 15.70 20.38
C SER A 79 -32.73 14.97 21.56
N PRO A 80 -33.20 15.14 22.81
CA PRO A 80 -32.57 14.57 24.00
C PRO A 80 -32.70 13.04 24.14
N HIS A 81 -33.19 12.32 23.12
CA HIS A 81 -33.42 10.86 23.19
C HIS A 81 -32.31 9.96 22.61
N HIS A 82 -31.20 10.52 22.10
CA HIS A 82 -30.12 9.71 21.49
C HIS A 82 -28.92 9.39 22.41
N ALA A 83 -28.85 9.96 23.61
CA ALA A 83 -27.70 9.75 24.51
C ALA A 83 -27.68 8.36 25.17
N ALA A 84 -28.80 7.62 25.20
CA ALA A 84 -28.90 6.32 25.88
C ALA A 84 -28.72 5.09 24.96
N VAL A 85 -28.55 5.28 23.65
CA VAL A 85 -28.39 4.17 22.68
C VAL A 85 -26.92 3.90 22.33
N HIS A 86 -26.01 4.85 22.56
CA HIS A 86 -24.59 4.66 22.32
C HIS A 86 -23.86 3.83 23.39
N GLU A 87 -24.45 3.62 24.57
CA GLU A 87 -23.80 2.87 25.64
C GLU A 87 -24.06 1.34 25.59
N ARG A 88 -25.00 0.87 24.75
CA ARG A 88 -25.32 -0.57 24.63
C ARG A 88 -24.84 -1.25 23.35
N ILE A 89 -24.26 -0.51 22.40
CA ILE A 89 -23.70 -1.09 21.16
C ILE A 89 -22.19 -1.39 21.31
N GLY A 90 -21.52 -0.87 22.34
CA GLY A 90 -20.07 -1.05 22.56
C GLY A 90 -19.60 -2.38 23.17
N ALA A 91 -20.51 -3.25 23.62
CA ALA A 91 -20.14 -4.45 24.37
C ALA A 91 -20.15 -5.76 23.56
N SER A 92 -20.75 -5.79 22.36
CA SER A 92 -20.96 -7.06 21.62
C SER A 92 -20.00 -7.30 20.46
N SER A 93 -19.23 -6.30 20.01
CA SER A 93 -18.16 -6.50 19.01
C SER A 93 -16.76 -6.62 19.64
N SER A 94 -16.63 -6.41 20.96
CA SER A 94 -15.34 -6.51 21.67
C SER A 94 -14.92 -7.95 21.98
N ALA A 95 -15.81 -8.95 21.87
CA ALA A 95 -15.52 -10.32 22.25
C ALA A 95 -14.52 -11.03 21.31
N ALA A 96 -14.43 -10.63 20.03
CA ALA A 96 -13.40 -11.12 19.10
C ALA A 96 -12.13 -10.23 19.10
N ALA A 97 -12.24 -9.00 19.62
CA ALA A 97 -11.12 -8.07 19.80
C ALA A 97 -10.42 -8.22 21.17
N ALA A 98 -10.98 -9.04 22.06
CA ALA A 98 -10.48 -9.31 23.41
C ALA A 98 -9.90 -10.72 23.58
N LEU A 99 -9.54 -11.41 22.48
CA LEU A 99 -8.36 -12.29 22.54
C LEU A 99 -7.22 -11.38 22.99
N SER A 100 -6.63 -11.67 24.15
CA SER A 100 -5.81 -10.72 24.90
C SER A 100 -4.77 -10.08 23.98
N ALA A 101 -4.63 -8.75 24.04
CA ALA A 101 -3.62 -8.03 23.28
C ALA A 101 -2.19 -8.58 23.53
N GLU A 102 -1.99 -9.35 24.60
CA GLU A 102 -0.74 -10.06 24.90
C GLU A 102 -0.47 -11.27 23.99
N ASP A 103 -1.50 -12.00 23.52
CA ASP A 103 -1.33 -13.14 22.59
C ASP A 103 -1.17 -12.69 21.12
N HIS A 104 -1.38 -11.41 20.80
CA HIS A 104 -1.31 -10.91 19.43
C HIS A 104 0.10 -10.53 18.95
N PHE A 105 1.14 -10.73 19.77
CA PHE A 105 2.54 -10.45 19.41
C PHE A 105 3.42 -11.70 19.28
N LEU A 106 2.80 -12.88 19.28
CA LEU A 106 3.50 -14.16 19.38
C LEU A 106 4.61 -14.36 18.33
N HIS A 107 4.55 -13.70 17.17
CA HIS A 107 5.53 -13.90 16.10
C HIS A 107 6.48 -12.71 15.86
N LEU A 108 6.36 -11.61 16.61
CA LEU A 108 7.34 -10.52 16.48
C LEU A 108 8.68 -10.96 17.08
N PRO A 109 9.80 -10.87 16.33
CA PRO A 109 11.09 -11.27 16.86
C PRO A 109 11.51 -10.36 18.03
N LYS A 110 12.24 -10.93 19.01
CA LYS A 110 12.63 -10.22 20.24
C LYS A 110 13.25 -8.85 19.99
N TRP A 111 14.18 -8.75 19.04
CA TRP A 111 14.83 -7.48 18.69
C TRP A 111 13.83 -6.39 18.25
N MET A 112 12.71 -6.77 17.64
CA MET A 112 11.69 -5.84 17.16
C MET A 112 10.82 -5.35 18.33
N GLN A 113 10.52 -6.23 19.28
CA GLN A 113 9.84 -5.86 20.54
C GLN A 113 10.71 -4.89 21.37
N GLU A 114 12.00 -5.19 21.47
CA GLU A 114 13.00 -4.32 22.12
C GLU A 114 13.08 -2.96 21.42
N TYR A 115 13.12 -2.95 20.08
CA TYR A 115 13.10 -1.72 19.29
C TYR A 115 11.86 -0.88 19.60
N PHE A 116 10.67 -1.47 19.65
CA PHE A 116 9.45 -0.71 19.95
C PHE A 116 9.38 -0.19 21.38
N THR A 117 9.94 -0.94 22.32
CA THR A 117 10.11 -0.46 23.71
C THR A 117 11.01 0.77 23.74
N TRP A 118 12.17 0.69 23.08
CA TRP A 118 13.10 1.81 22.94
C TRP A 118 12.46 3.00 22.21
N HIS A 119 11.76 2.74 21.10
CA HIS A 119 11.09 3.76 20.27
C HIS A 119 10.06 4.55 21.08
N LYS A 120 9.23 3.85 21.87
CA LYS A 120 8.25 4.47 22.78
C LYS A 120 8.93 5.37 23.81
N GLN A 121 10.05 4.94 24.38
CA GLN A 121 10.83 5.74 25.32
C GLN A 121 11.38 7.01 24.64
N GLN A 122 12.03 6.88 23.49
CA GLN A 122 12.58 8.03 22.76
C GLN A 122 11.49 9.04 22.36
N ARG A 123 10.34 8.52 21.91
CA ARG A 123 9.18 9.34 21.56
C ARG A 123 8.60 10.13 22.73
N SER A 124 8.63 9.58 23.95
CA SER A 124 8.13 10.30 25.13
C SER A 124 8.97 11.52 25.51
N GLN A 125 10.22 11.58 25.04
CA GLN A 125 11.16 12.67 25.28
C GLN A 125 11.20 13.68 24.12
N LEU A 126 10.41 13.46 23.07
CA LEU A 126 10.45 14.23 21.84
C LEU A 126 9.64 15.53 21.98
N THR A 127 10.33 16.66 21.92
CA THR A 127 9.75 18.02 21.99
C THR A 127 10.30 18.90 20.86
N PRO A 128 9.68 20.05 20.56
CA PRO A 128 10.22 21.01 19.58
C PRO A 128 11.64 21.52 19.90
N GLU A 129 12.11 21.39 21.14
CA GLU A 129 13.45 21.81 21.59
C GLU A 129 14.46 20.66 21.62
N THR A 130 14.00 19.40 21.77
CA THR A 130 14.88 18.23 21.93
C THR A 130 15.00 17.35 20.69
N TRP A 131 14.27 17.64 19.61
CA TRP A 131 14.22 16.78 18.43
C TRP A 131 15.60 16.53 17.79
N ASN A 132 16.51 17.49 17.83
CA ASN A 132 17.84 17.40 17.22
C ASN A 132 18.79 16.44 17.96
N LYS A 133 18.40 15.93 19.15
CA LYS A 133 19.15 14.93 19.90
C LYS A 133 18.96 13.51 19.36
N ASN A 134 17.97 13.30 18.49
CA ASN A 134 17.60 12.01 17.95
C ASN A 134 17.84 11.94 16.43
N LYS A 135 18.00 10.72 15.92
CA LYS A 135 18.05 10.42 14.49
C LYS A 135 16.71 9.83 14.05
N TYR A 136 16.28 10.11 12.82
CA TYR A 136 14.98 9.71 12.28
C TYR A 136 15.10 8.92 10.99
N LEU A 137 14.25 7.91 10.83
CA LEU A 137 14.00 7.22 9.58
C LEU A 137 12.53 7.45 9.22
N ILE A 138 12.29 8.17 8.13
CA ILE A 138 10.94 8.63 7.76
C ILE A 138 10.52 7.91 6.48
N LEU A 139 9.52 7.03 6.61
CA LEU A 139 8.82 6.43 5.48
C LEU A 139 7.83 7.46 4.92
N GLY A 140 8.18 8.05 3.78
CA GLY A 140 7.50 9.24 3.29
C GLY A 140 6.82 9.09 1.93
N CYS A 141 5.76 9.87 1.71
CA CYS A 141 5.27 10.17 0.36
C CYS A 141 4.92 11.65 0.22
N ARG A 142 5.86 12.45 -0.29
CA ARG A 142 5.70 13.92 -0.39
C ARG A 142 5.07 14.40 -1.70
N LYS A 143 4.45 15.59 -1.70
CA LYS A 143 3.81 16.21 -2.88
C LYS A 143 4.72 16.27 -4.12
N ARG A 144 6.00 16.58 -3.92
CA ARG A 144 7.00 16.72 -4.99
C ARG A 144 7.60 15.40 -5.47
N HIS A 145 7.19 14.26 -4.89
CA HIS A 145 7.77 12.96 -5.22
C HIS A 145 6.73 12.01 -5.82
N ARG A 146 7.22 11.17 -6.73
CA ARG A 146 6.46 10.02 -7.22
C ARG A 146 6.56 8.91 -6.19
N CYS A 147 5.40 8.50 -5.69
CA CYS A 147 5.25 7.38 -4.79
C CYS A 147 4.53 6.23 -5.52
N GLY A 148 4.64 5.03 -4.98
CA GLY A 148 3.86 3.89 -5.50
C GLY A 148 2.41 3.92 -5.01
N GLY A 149 1.67 2.87 -5.33
CA GLY A 149 0.34 2.65 -4.74
C GLY A 149 0.41 2.28 -3.26
N LEU A 150 -0.73 2.01 -2.63
CA LEU A 150 -0.81 1.69 -1.19
C LEU A 150 0.11 0.51 -0.81
N SER A 151 0.10 -0.57 -1.59
CA SER A 151 0.94 -1.74 -1.33
C SER A 151 2.44 -1.44 -1.39
N ASP A 152 2.86 -0.57 -2.31
CA ASP A 152 4.28 -0.29 -2.50
C ASP A 152 4.84 0.51 -1.32
N ARG A 153 4.00 1.37 -0.72
CA ARG A 153 4.40 2.20 0.43
C ARG A 153 4.46 1.39 1.72
N MET A 154 3.56 0.41 1.90
CA MET A 154 3.35 -0.25 3.19
C MET A 154 4.01 -1.63 3.31
N LYS A 155 4.14 -2.41 2.22
CA LYS A 155 4.79 -3.73 2.31
C LYS A 155 6.23 -3.68 2.87
N PRO A 156 7.03 -2.62 2.66
CA PRO A 156 8.39 -2.55 3.21
C PRO A 156 8.54 -2.32 4.71
N LEU A 157 7.46 -2.31 5.51
CA LEU A 157 7.52 -1.99 6.92
C LEU A 157 8.52 -2.83 7.74
N PRO A 158 8.54 -4.19 7.68
CA PRO A 158 9.51 -4.97 8.44
C PRO A 158 10.96 -4.59 8.12
N LEU A 159 11.24 -4.30 6.85
CA LEU A 159 12.56 -3.85 6.41
C LEU A 159 12.91 -2.49 7.03
N PHE A 160 12.01 -1.51 6.98
CA PHE A 160 12.28 -0.20 7.56
C PHE A 160 12.40 -0.22 9.08
N ILE A 161 11.65 -1.07 9.77
CA ILE A 161 11.81 -1.27 11.22
C ILE A 161 13.18 -1.89 11.54
N LEU A 162 13.62 -2.90 10.79
CA LEU A 162 14.95 -3.48 10.95
C LEU A 162 16.06 -2.44 10.76
N ILE A 163 15.93 -1.62 9.72
CA ILE A 163 16.86 -0.54 9.42
C ILE A 163 16.88 0.48 10.56
N ALA A 164 15.71 0.91 11.02
CA ALA A 164 15.59 1.88 12.09
C ALA A 164 16.23 1.37 13.39
N ASN A 165 16.03 0.08 13.70
CA ASN A 165 16.69 -0.58 14.83
C ASN A 165 18.22 -0.57 14.69
N ARG A 166 18.77 -1.02 13.55
CA ARG A 166 20.23 -1.08 13.34
C ARG A 166 20.91 0.28 13.37
N THR A 167 20.18 1.31 12.98
CA THR A 167 20.72 2.68 12.87
C THR A 167 20.34 3.55 14.08
N GLN A 168 19.66 2.97 15.07
CA GLN A 168 19.15 3.66 16.26
C GLN A 168 18.36 4.92 15.90
N ARG A 169 17.44 4.77 14.93
CA ARG A 169 16.58 5.84 14.42
C ARG A 169 15.14 5.65 14.89
N ILE A 170 14.50 6.75 15.27
CA ILE A 170 13.05 6.78 15.50
C ILE A 170 12.36 6.63 14.14
N PHE A 171 11.60 5.56 13.98
CA PHE A 171 10.80 5.32 12.78
C PHE A 171 9.54 6.17 12.81
N LEU A 172 9.29 6.91 11.73
CA LEU A 172 8.10 7.73 11.54
C LEU A 172 7.52 7.51 10.13
N ILE A 173 6.23 7.75 9.96
CA ILE A 173 5.58 7.75 8.63
C ILE A 173 5.02 9.14 8.36
N HIS A 174 5.24 9.67 7.16
CA HIS A 174 4.76 10.99 6.76
C HIS A 174 4.23 11.01 5.32
N TRP A 175 2.91 11.20 5.15
CA TRP A 175 2.28 11.20 3.84
C TRP A 175 1.62 12.55 3.54
N ASP A 176 1.97 13.15 2.40
CA ASP A 176 1.22 14.28 1.85
C ASP A 176 0.18 13.86 0.83
N LYS A 177 0.33 12.66 0.24
CA LYS A 177 -0.51 12.13 -0.85
C LYS A 177 -1.21 10.84 -0.44
N PRO A 178 -2.52 10.69 -0.67
CA PRO A 178 -3.48 11.71 -1.05
C PRO A 178 -3.78 12.69 0.11
N ALA A 179 -3.51 12.25 1.33
CA ALA A 179 -3.58 13.00 2.57
C ALA A 179 -2.65 12.34 3.61
N ALA A 180 -2.57 12.92 4.81
CA ALA A 180 -1.93 12.30 5.97
C ALA A 180 -2.46 10.87 6.20
N LEU A 181 -1.57 9.92 6.50
CA LEU A 181 -1.93 8.51 6.66
C LEU A 181 -2.93 8.32 7.80
N GLU A 182 -2.84 9.17 8.83
CA GLU A 182 -3.71 9.27 10.01
C GLU A 182 -5.18 9.49 9.69
N LYS A 183 -5.50 9.94 8.46
CA LYS A 183 -6.89 10.03 7.98
C LYS A 183 -7.48 8.68 7.60
N PHE A 184 -6.63 7.67 7.39
CA PHE A 184 -7.01 6.33 6.95
C PHE A 184 -6.66 5.26 7.98
N LEU A 185 -5.46 5.36 8.56
CA LEU A 185 -4.89 4.45 9.55
C LEU A 185 -4.30 5.24 10.70
N GLN A 186 -4.61 4.85 11.93
CA GLN A 186 -4.10 5.49 13.13
C GLN A 186 -3.18 4.53 13.90
N PRO A 187 -2.22 5.03 14.68
CA PRO A 187 -1.51 4.19 15.61
C PRO A 187 -2.47 3.58 16.65
N PRO A 188 -2.42 2.26 16.89
CA PRO A 188 -3.21 1.60 17.92
C PRO A 188 -2.92 2.18 19.30
N MET A 189 -3.92 2.20 20.19
CA MET A 189 -3.75 2.71 21.56
C MET A 189 -2.66 1.95 22.34
N GLN A 190 -2.55 0.64 22.12
CA GLN A 190 -1.56 -0.23 22.76
C GLN A 190 -0.34 -0.53 21.85
N GLY A 191 -0.30 0.08 20.65
CA GLY A 191 0.71 -0.17 19.63
C GLY A 191 1.87 0.83 19.64
N ALA A 192 2.67 0.79 18.57
CA ALA A 192 3.72 1.78 18.34
C ALA A 192 3.19 3.03 17.64
N ASN A 193 3.41 4.18 18.26
CA ASN A 193 3.06 5.47 17.67
C ASN A 193 4.07 5.90 16.60
N TRP A 194 3.76 5.66 15.34
CA TRP A 194 4.60 6.05 14.19
C TRP A 194 4.30 7.45 13.64
N SER A 195 3.27 8.15 14.12
CA SER A 195 2.81 9.40 13.51
C SER A 195 3.84 10.52 13.68
N MET A 196 4.04 11.33 12.64
CA MET A 196 4.96 12.45 12.74
C MET A 196 4.27 13.65 13.39
N PRO A 197 4.80 14.24 14.48
CA PRO A 197 4.20 15.43 15.07
C PRO A 197 4.17 16.61 14.08
N GLU A 198 3.10 17.40 14.10
CA GLU A 198 2.90 18.53 13.18
C GLU A 198 4.06 19.53 13.20
N TRP A 199 4.58 19.87 14.38
CA TRP A 199 5.72 20.77 14.50
C TRP A 199 6.99 20.22 13.83
N MET A 200 7.14 18.89 13.75
CA MET A 200 8.28 18.25 13.08
C MET A 200 8.11 18.31 11.55
N VAL A 201 6.88 18.18 11.04
CA VAL A 201 6.55 18.41 9.62
C VAL A 201 7.01 19.80 9.20
N GLN A 202 6.68 20.82 9.99
CA GLN A 202 7.03 22.21 9.70
C GLN A 202 8.55 22.40 9.64
N LYS A 203 9.30 21.85 10.59
CA LYS A 203 10.78 21.92 10.60
C LYS A 203 11.40 21.25 9.37
N ILE A 204 10.85 20.11 8.97
CA ILE A 204 11.27 19.36 7.78
C ILE A 204 11.02 20.16 6.51
N ASP A 205 9.84 20.78 6.40
CA ASP A 205 9.43 21.54 5.22
C ASP A 205 10.20 22.85 5.08
N HIS A 206 10.60 23.45 6.21
CA HIS A 206 11.48 24.63 6.24
C HIS A 206 12.97 24.30 6.09
N HIS A 207 13.33 23.03 5.82
CA HIS A 207 14.72 22.59 5.67
C HIS A 207 15.59 22.86 6.92
N GLU A 208 15.00 22.92 8.11
CA GLU A 208 15.75 22.99 9.37
C GLU A 208 16.42 21.66 9.71
N ILE A 209 15.98 20.58 9.06
CA ILE A 209 16.53 19.23 9.21
C ILE A 209 17.27 18.84 7.94
N ASP A 210 18.56 18.50 8.05
CA ASP A 210 19.29 17.89 6.95
C ASP A 210 18.63 16.56 6.57
N GLN A 211 18.22 16.49 5.31
CA GLN A 211 17.42 15.42 4.75
C GLN A 211 18.08 14.87 3.51
N THR A 212 18.31 13.57 3.50
CA THR A 212 18.61 12.84 2.27
C THR A 212 17.42 11.99 1.87
N LEU A 213 16.94 12.21 0.64
CA LEU A 213 15.99 11.29 0.01
C LEU A 213 16.78 10.14 -0.61
N LYS A 214 16.66 8.95 -0.06
CA LYS A 214 17.30 7.75 -0.60
C LYS A 214 16.24 6.73 -1.00
N ARG A 215 16.39 6.17 -2.21
CA ARG A 215 15.47 5.18 -2.78
C ARG A 215 16.12 3.80 -2.80
N GLY A 216 15.34 2.79 -2.44
CA GLY A 216 15.73 1.39 -2.57
C GLY A 216 16.95 1.01 -1.75
N GLU A 217 17.76 0.09 -2.27
CA GLU A 217 18.95 -0.45 -1.62
C GLU A 217 20.01 0.61 -1.27
N LYS A 218 20.07 1.72 -2.03
CA LYS A 218 20.98 2.83 -1.73
C LYS A 218 20.66 3.53 -0.41
N ALA A 219 19.43 3.41 0.10
CA ALA A 219 19.12 3.88 1.46
C ALA A 219 19.95 3.12 2.49
N LEU A 220 20.13 1.80 2.31
CA LEU A 220 20.85 0.94 3.25
C LEU A 220 22.32 1.31 3.37
N THR A 221 22.98 1.59 2.25
CA THR A 221 24.42 1.83 2.25
C THR A 221 24.82 3.18 2.85
N HIS A 222 23.91 4.16 2.87
CA HIS A 222 24.22 5.52 3.35
C HIS A 222 23.69 5.81 4.75
N LEU A 223 22.88 4.94 5.33
CA LEU A 223 22.30 5.19 6.66
C LEU A 223 23.33 5.16 7.80
N GLY A 224 24.50 4.56 7.54
CA GLY A 224 25.65 4.56 8.43
C GLY A 224 26.65 5.71 8.22
N GLU A 225 26.43 6.60 7.23
CA GLU A 225 27.29 7.78 7.07
C GLU A 225 26.88 8.83 8.12
N ASP A 226 27.72 8.99 9.13
CA ASP A 226 27.41 9.66 10.39
C ASP A 226 27.24 11.17 10.23
N GLY A 227 25.99 11.63 10.34
CA GLY A 227 25.65 13.05 10.46
C GLY A 227 24.20 13.38 10.07
N THR A 228 23.57 12.58 9.20
CA THR A 228 22.22 12.89 8.74
C THR A 228 21.18 12.68 9.84
N THR A 229 20.51 13.76 10.24
CA THR A 229 19.49 13.75 11.30
C THR A 229 18.23 13.02 10.86
N ALA A 230 17.67 13.33 9.69
CA ALA A 230 16.50 12.64 9.15
C ALA A 230 16.75 12.04 7.77
N VAL A 231 16.40 10.77 7.60
CA VAL A 231 16.47 10.11 6.28
C VAL A 231 15.07 9.83 5.78
N TYR A 232 14.72 10.45 4.66
CA TYR A 232 13.49 10.16 3.94
C TYR A 232 13.72 8.98 3.00
N THR A 233 12.84 7.98 3.08
CA THR A 233 12.99 6.79 2.28
C THR A 233 11.67 6.31 1.69
N GLN A 234 11.81 5.60 0.57
CA GLN A 234 10.77 4.87 -0.10
C GLN A 234 11.38 3.64 -0.77
N LEU A 235 10.65 2.53 -0.74
CA LEU A 235 11.00 1.32 -1.48
C LEU A 235 9.79 0.92 -2.31
N GLN A 236 9.99 0.79 -3.62
CA GLN A 236 8.99 0.20 -4.52
C GLN A 236 9.50 -1.19 -4.90
N ASP A 237 9.08 -2.20 -4.15
CA ASP A 237 9.43 -3.59 -4.42
C ASP A 237 8.18 -4.48 -4.42
N PHE A 238 8.12 -5.39 -5.40
CA PHE A 238 6.98 -6.30 -5.54
C PHE A 238 6.84 -7.23 -4.32
N HIS A 239 7.95 -7.58 -3.67
CA HIS A 239 8.01 -8.41 -2.46
C HIS A 239 8.10 -7.60 -1.17
N GLY A 240 7.95 -6.26 -1.22
CA GLY A 240 8.09 -5.42 -0.03
C GLY A 240 9.52 -5.38 0.52
N GLY A 241 10.53 -5.79 -0.24
CA GLY A 241 11.90 -5.87 0.26
C GLY A 241 12.17 -7.08 1.16
N SER A 242 11.34 -8.13 1.09
CA SER A 242 11.59 -9.37 1.86
C SER A 242 12.98 -9.95 1.61
N PHE A 243 13.45 -9.96 0.36
CA PHE A 243 14.80 -10.42 0.03
C PHE A 243 15.91 -9.61 0.70
N ILE A 244 15.72 -8.29 0.82
CA ILE A 244 16.68 -7.40 1.48
C ILE A 244 16.64 -7.66 2.99
N TYR A 245 15.45 -7.76 3.56
CA TYR A 245 15.26 -8.06 4.98
C TYR A 245 15.94 -9.38 5.37
N ASP A 246 15.70 -10.44 4.59
CA ASP A 246 16.29 -11.76 4.84
C ASP A 246 17.82 -11.72 4.75
N GLY A 247 18.37 -11.04 3.73
CA GLY A 247 19.81 -10.86 3.59
C GLY A 247 20.43 -10.11 4.77
N LEU A 248 19.76 -9.07 5.26
CA LEU A 248 20.20 -8.34 6.44
C LEU A 248 20.15 -9.21 7.70
N ILE A 249 19.06 -9.95 7.92
CA ILE A 249 18.92 -10.83 9.09
C ILE A 249 19.96 -11.95 9.06
N ALA A 250 20.19 -12.60 7.92
CA ALA A 250 21.20 -13.64 7.77
C ALA A 250 22.60 -13.12 8.14
N ALA A 251 22.97 -11.92 7.68
CA ALA A 251 24.25 -11.30 8.01
C ALA A 251 24.44 -11.03 9.51
N THR A 252 23.37 -10.86 10.29
CA THR A 252 23.47 -10.71 11.75
C THR A 252 23.72 -12.03 12.46
N TYR A 253 23.10 -13.12 12.01
CA TYR A 253 23.35 -14.45 12.59
C TYR A 253 24.74 -14.96 12.23
N GLU A 254 25.22 -14.74 11.00
CA GLU A 254 26.58 -15.11 10.60
C GLU A 254 27.65 -14.44 11.48
N GLN A 255 27.41 -13.21 11.94
CA GLN A 255 28.30 -12.52 12.87
C GLN A 255 28.26 -13.14 14.28
N GLN A 256 27.10 -13.58 14.76
CA GLN A 256 26.97 -14.21 16.08
C GLN A 256 27.57 -15.62 16.12
N ASP A 257 27.38 -16.41 15.06
CA ASP A 257 27.90 -17.78 14.97
C ASP A 257 29.43 -17.81 14.77
N ALA A 258 30.00 -16.78 14.13
CA ALA A 258 31.45 -16.65 14.00
C ALA A 258 32.15 -16.47 15.36
N ASP A 259 31.44 -15.96 16.36
CA ASP A 259 31.95 -15.77 17.72
C ASP A 259 31.76 -17.02 18.60
N ASP A 260 31.00 -18.04 18.13
CA ASP A 260 30.78 -19.31 18.84
C ASP A 260 31.41 -20.49 18.08
N GLU A 261 32.72 -20.70 18.28
CA GLU A 261 33.52 -21.77 17.65
C GLU A 261 33.02 -23.20 17.95
N THR A 262 32.00 -23.41 18.79
CA THR A 262 31.70 -24.73 19.36
C THR A 262 30.61 -25.55 18.66
N VAL A 263 29.89 -25.01 17.66
CA VAL A 263 28.71 -25.69 17.09
C VAL A 263 28.97 -26.28 15.69
N ASN A 264 29.44 -27.53 15.64
CA ASN A 264 29.71 -28.29 14.41
C ASN A 264 28.46 -28.84 13.68
N ASN A 265 27.24 -28.44 14.05
CA ASN A 265 26.00 -28.96 13.46
C ASN A 265 25.35 -27.94 12.51
N LYS A 266 25.95 -27.71 11.34
CA LYS A 266 25.34 -26.88 10.28
C LYS A 266 24.16 -27.63 9.64
N ALA A 267 22.94 -27.22 9.96
CA ALA A 267 21.76 -27.62 9.21
C ALA A 267 21.87 -27.18 7.72
N PRO A 268 21.31 -27.95 6.77
CA PRO A 268 21.48 -27.67 5.34
C PRO A 268 20.78 -26.37 4.91
N ALA A 269 21.54 -25.45 4.32
CA ALA A 269 21.11 -24.11 3.87
C ALA A 269 19.91 -24.06 2.90
N ALA A 270 19.52 -25.20 2.31
CA ALA A 270 18.39 -25.29 1.38
C ALA A 270 17.03 -25.21 2.10
N ASP A 271 16.92 -25.70 3.33
CA ASP A 271 15.65 -25.70 4.09
C ASP A 271 15.37 -24.31 4.71
N MET A 272 16.42 -23.50 4.92
CA MET A 272 16.29 -22.11 5.36
C MET A 272 15.56 -21.23 4.33
N LYS A 273 15.82 -21.36 3.02
CA LYS A 273 15.25 -20.43 2.02
C LYS A 273 13.72 -20.47 1.93
N LYS A 274 13.10 -21.62 2.18
CA LYS A 274 11.63 -21.74 2.16
C LYS A 274 11.02 -21.15 3.44
N THR A 275 11.65 -21.40 4.58
CA THR A 275 11.19 -20.88 5.88
C THR A 275 11.31 -19.36 6.02
N HIS A 276 12.20 -18.70 5.26
CA HIS A 276 12.41 -17.25 5.35
C HIS A 276 11.27 -16.38 4.78
N ASN A 277 10.76 -16.67 3.58
CA ASN A 277 9.64 -15.87 3.03
C ASN A 277 8.37 -16.03 3.90
N ASP A 278 8.16 -17.21 4.45
CA ASP A 278 7.04 -17.48 5.35
C ASP A 278 7.19 -16.64 6.63
N ARG A 279 8.41 -16.53 7.18
CA ARG A 279 8.70 -15.65 8.33
C ARG A 279 8.41 -14.18 8.03
N TYR A 280 8.79 -13.66 6.85
CA TYR A 280 8.53 -12.25 6.52
C TYR A 280 7.03 -11.94 6.54
N HIS A 281 6.21 -12.80 5.93
CA HIS A 281 4.77 -12.58 5.89
C HIS A 281 4.12 -12.75 7.28
N LEU A 282 4.56 -13.72 8.09
CA LEU A 282 4.09 -13.89 9.47
C LEU A 282 4.44 -12.69 10.35
N ILE A 283 5.68 -12.20 10.27
CA ILE A 283 6.10 -10.97 10.97
C ILE A 283 5.27 -9.79 10.48
N TYR A 284 4.99 -9.71 9.19
CA TYR A 284 4.20 -8.62 8.63
C TYR A 284 2.78 -8.57 9.20
N HIS A 285 2.12 -9.73 9.35
CA HIS A 285 0.77 -9.84 9.91
C HIS A 285 0.66 -9.21 11.30
N ASP A 286 1.55 -9.60 12.21
CA ASP A 286 1.58 -9.11 13.60
C ASP A 286 2.06 -7.65 13.63
N LEU A 287 3.08 -7.31 12.84
CA LEU A 287 3.63 -5.95 12.78
C LEU A 287 2.58 -4.96 12.29
N PHE A 288 1.78 -5.33 11.28
CA PHE A 288 0.75 -4.45 10.76
C PHE A 288 -0.30 -4.13 11.82
N ARG A 289 -0.77 -5.13 12.58
CA ARG A 289 -1.74 -4.93 13.68
C ARG A 289 -1.15 -4.16 14.85
N TYR A 290 0.15 -4.29 15.08
CA TYR A 290 0.85 -3.50 16.10
C TYR A 290 1.03 -2.03 15.71
N LEU A 291 1.08 -1.74 14.41
CA LEU A 291 1.27 -0.39 13.90
C LEU A 291 -0.02 0.31 13.52
N PHE A 292 -1.09 -0.38 13.12
CA PHE A 292 -2.26 0.29 12.52
C PHE A 292 -3.61 -0.22 13.02
N GLU A 293 -4.47 0.73 13.36
CA GLU A 293 -5.92 0.60 13.43
C GLU A 293 -6.55 1.42 12.29
N PRO A 294 -7.70 1.02 11.72
CA PRO A 294 -8.45 1.89 10.83
C PRO A 294 -8.82 3.21 11.52
N SER A 295 -8.80 4.32 10.80
CA SER A 295 -9.37 5.56 11.32
C SER A 295 -10.87 5.39 11.60
N PRO A 296 -11.49 6.16 12.52
CA PRO A 296 -12.90 6.01 12.86
C PRO A 296 -13.86 5.93 11.65
N PRO A 297 -13.77 6.80 10.63
CA PRO A 297 -14.66 6.69 9.46
C PRO A 297 -14.42 5.43 8.62
N VAL A 298 -13.18 4.95 8.53
CA VAL A 298 -12.85 3.70 7.81
C VAL A 298 -13.34 2.49 8.62
N SER A 299 -13.18 2.50 9.95
CA SER A 299 -13.65 1.43 10.84
C SER A 299 -15.15 1.21 10.73
N VAL A 300 -15.94 2.30 10.76
CA VAL A 300 -17.40 2.22 10.61
C VAL A 300 -17.78 1.52 9.31
N LEU A 301 -17.13 1.88 8.19
CA LEU A 301 -17.39 1.26 6.89
C LEU A 301 -17.00 -0.23 6.86
N ILE A 302 -15.90 -0.62 7.51
CA ILE A 302 -15.50 -2.02 7.63
C ILE A 302 -16.54 -2.79 8.44
N ASP A 303 -16.94 -2.29 9.61
CA ASP A 303 -17.88 -2.95 10.52
C ASP A 303 -19.26 -3.12 9.88
N GLU A 304 -19.75 -2.09 9.19
CA GLU A 304 -21.00 -2.15 8.44
C GLU A 304 -20.97 -3.24 7.37
N GLN A 305 -19.86 -3.36 6.63
CA GLN A 305 -19.70 -4.36 5.58
C GLN A 305 -19.58 -5.78 6.14
N MET A 306 -18.79 -5.96 7.19
CA MET A 306 -18.65 -7.25 7.88
C MET A 306 -20.00 -7.72 8.40
N LYS A 307 -20.75 -6.83 9.07
CA LYS A 307 -22.09 -7.13 9.60
C LYS A 307 -23.12 -7.38 8.49
N LYS A 308 -23.18 -6.50 7.48
CA LYS A 308 -24.14 -6.60 6.37
C LYS A 308 -24.04 -7.94 5.63
N HIS A 309 -22.82 -8.45 5.50
CA HIS A 309 -22.54 -9.65 4.73
C HIS A 309 -22.27 -10.89 5.58
N ASN A 310 -22.46 -10.81 6.90
CA ASN A 310 -22.14 -11.88 7.85
C ASN A 310 -20.73 -12.45 7.64
N LEU A 311 -19.76 -11.58 7.35
CA LEU A 311 -18.37 -11.97 7.20
C LEU A 311 -17.77 -12.15 8.60
N ILE A 312 -17.11 -13.27 8.82
CA ILE A 312 -16.38 -13.56 10.05
C ILE A 312 -14.88 -13.60 9.69
N PRO A 313 -14.00 -12.84 10.37
CA PRO A 313 -12.57 -12.86 10.10
C PRO A 313 -12.00 -14.29 10.10
N GLY A 314 -11.19 -14.63 9.08
CA GLY A 314 -10.65 -15.98 8.89
C GLY A 314 -11.64 -17.01 8.32
N GLU A 315 -12.89 -16.63 8.07
CA GLU A 315 -13.95 -17.55 7.62
C GLU A 315 -14.47 -17.31 6.19
N TYR A 316 -13.77 -16.52 5.39
CA TYR A 316 -14.08 -16.33 3.97
C TYR A 316 -12.80 -16.32 3.14
N SER A 317 -12.93 -16.62 1.84
CA SER A 317 -11.82 -16.46 0.88
C SER A 317 -11.91 -15.11 0.19
N ILE A 318 -10.78 -14.66 -0.34
CA ILE A 318 -10.65 -13.41 -1.06
C ILE A 318 -10.41 -13.70 -2.54
N ALA A 319 -11.06 -12.93 -3.40
CA ALA A 319 -10.85 -12.93 -4.84
C ALA A 319 -10.55 -11.48 -5.28
N HIS A 320 -9.29 -11.17 -5.55
CA HIS A 320 -8.86 -9.82 -5.89
C HIS A 320 -8.46 -9.72 -7.37
N TYR A 321 -9.18 -8.88 -8.13
CA TYR A 321 -8.96 -8.64 -9.55
C TYR A 321 -8.53 -7.20 -9.83
N ARG A 322 -7.27 -6.99 -10.23
CA ARG A 322 -6.80 -5.70 -10.74
C ARG A 322 -7.03 -5.61 -12.25
N ALA A 323 -8.19 -5.10 -12.63
CA ALA A 323 -8.65 -4.93 -14.01
C ALA A 323 -7.77 -3.95 -14.80
N PHE A 324 -7.36 -2.84 -14.19
CA PHE A 324 -6.70 -1.74 -14.91
C PHE A 324 -5.16 -1.77 -14.88
N TYR A 325 -4.52 -2.90 -14.54
CA TYR A 325 -3.06 -3.00 -14.39
C TYR A 325 -2.24 -2.72 -15.67
N ALA A 326 -2.73 -3.13 -16.85
CA ALA A 326 -1.90 -3.18 -18.06
C ALA A 326 -2.00 -1.96 -18.96
N LYS A 327 -2.94 -1.05 -18.71
CA LYS A 327 -3.36 -0.03 -19.69
C LYS A 327 -3.78 1.26 -19.01
N GLU A 328 -2.90 1.75 -18.16
CA GLU A 328 -3.06 3.03 -17.48
C GLU A 328 -3.28 4.20 -18.47
N ASP A 329 -2.93 4.02 -19.75
CA ASP A 329 -3.14 4.98 -20.84
C ASP A 329 -4.16 4.52 -21.93
N LYS A 330 -4.81 3.35 -21.81
CA LYS A 330 -5.72 2.81 -22.86
C LYS A 330 -6.93 2.06 -22.29
N LYS A 331 -7.77 2.75 -21.51
CA LYS A 331 -9.01 2.20 -20.92
C LYS A 331 -9.94 1.60 -21.98
N ASP A 332 -10.00 2.18 -23.18
CA ASP A 332 -10.94 1.81 -24.26
C ASP A 332 -10.71 0.44 -24.92
N ILE A 333 -9.65 -0.29 -24.55
CA ILE A 333 -9.31 -1.56 -25.21
C ILE A 333 -9.98 -2.76 -24.51
N PHE A 334 -10.42 -2.62 -23.26
CA PHE A 334 -11.10 -3.73 -22.59
C PHE A 334 -12.61 -3.60 -22.77
N SER A 335 -13.20 -4.53 -23.50
CA SER A 335 -14.65 -4.68 -23.50
C SER A 335 -15.12 -5.13 -22.12
N ASP A 336 -16.32 -4.69 -21.73
CA ASP A 336 -16.99 -5.16 -20.53
C ASP A 336 -17.06 -6.70 -20.48
N GLU A 337 -17.26 -7.35 -21.63
CA GLU A 337 -17.24 -8.80 -21.76
C GLU A 337 -15.92 -9.43 -21.28
N LEU A 338 -14.77 -8.84 -21.63
CA LEU A 338 -13.47 -9.34 -21.18
C LEU A 338 -13.27 -9.13 -19.68
N LEU A 339 -13.71 -7.99 -19.13
CA LEU A 339 -13.68 -7.72 -17.69
C LEU A 339 -14.54 -8.71 -16.91
N GLN A 340 -15.76 -8.98 -17.39
CA GLN A 340 -16.69 -9.95 -16.80
C GLN A 340 -16.09 -11.37 -16.84
N LYS A 341 -15.58 -11.80 -17.99
CA LYS A 341 -14.94 -13.11 -18.16
C LYS A 341 -13.75 -13.31 -17.23
N ASP A 342 -12.91 -12.29 -17.08
CA ASP A 342 -11.79 -12.34 -16.15
C ASP A 342 -12.26 -12.38 -14.70
N ALA A 343 -13.22 -11.54 -14.32
CA ALA A 343 -13.81 -11.51 -12.99
C ALA A 343 -14.39 -12.86 -12.56
N ILE A 344 -15.14 -13.53 -13.46
CA ILE A 344 -15.69 -14.87 -13.23
C ILE A 344 -14.56 -15.88 -12.95
N ASN A 345 -13.49 -15.87 -13.74
CA ASN A 345 -12.36 -16.76 -13.48
C ASN A 345 -11.70 -16.48 -12.13
N VAL A 346 -11.60 -15.21 -11.72
CA VAL A 346 -11.05 -14.83 -10.41
C VAL A 346 -11.96 -15.29 -9.27
N ALA A 347 -13.28 -15.16 -9.42
CA ALA A 347 -14.26 -15.71 -8.50
C ALA A 347 -14.14 -17.24 -8.39
N ASN A 348 -13.96 -17.96 -9.50
CA ASN A 348 -13.69 -19.40 -9.49
C ASN A 348 -12.45 -19.73 -8.66
N CYS A 349 -11.36 -18.97 -8.82
CA CYS A 349 -10.15 -19.17 -8.01
C CYS A 349 -10.41 -18.92 -6.52
N GLY A 350 -11.18 -17.89 -6.17
CA GLY A 350 -11.62 -17.66 -4.80
C GLY A 350 -12.46 -18.83 -4.24
N SER A 351 -13.26 -19.45 -5.10
CA SER A 351 -14.10 -20.59 -4.76
C SER A 351 -13.29 -21.85 -4.44
N GLU A 352 -12.16 -22.08 -5.15
CA GLU A 352 -11.22 -23.19 -4.92
C GLU A 352 -10.54 -23.10 -3.54
N LEU A 353 -10.28 -21.87 -3.07
CA LEU A 353 -9.56 -21.63 -1.80
C LEU A 353 -10.40 -21.94 -0.55
N ARG A 354 -11.72 -21.80 -0.64
CA ARG A 354 -12.64 -22.14 0.44
C ARG A 354 -13.93 -22.71 -0.13
N PRO A 355 -13.96 -23.97 -0.53
CA PRO A 355 -15.15 -24.59 -1.12
C PRO A 355 -16.39 -24.44 -0.20
N GLY A 356 -17.51 -23.98 -0.76
CA GLY A 356 -18.77 -23.71 -0.04
C GLY A 356 -18.83 -22.44 0.83
N GLY A 357 -17.70 -21.79 1.13
CA GLY A 357 -17.66 -20.59 2.00
C GLY A 357 -17.96 -19.27 1.27
N PRO A 358 -18.24 -18.18 2.00
CA PRO A 358 -18.38 -16.86 1.40
C PRO A 358 -17.07 -16.39 0.73
N ILE A 359 -17.20 -15.58 -0.32
CA ILE A 359 -16.07 -14.96 -1.03
C ILE A 359 -16.24 -13.44 -0.95
N TYR A 360 -15.19 -12.75 -0.49
CA TYR A 360 -15.08 -11.30 -0.66
C TYR A 360 -14.33 -10.99 -1.96
N PHE A 361 -14.98 -10.28 -2.86
CA PHE A 361 -14.44 -9.91 -4.17
C PHE A 361 -14.08 -8.42 -4.21
N ALA A 362 -12.84 -8.11 -4.58
CA ALA A 362 -12.34 -6.74 -4.69
C ALA A 362 -11.76 -6.48 -6.08
N SER A 363 -12.08 -5.33 -6.66
CA SER A 363 -11.54 -4.91 -7.95
C SER A 363 -11.55 -3.39 -8.08
N ASP A 364 -10.61 -2.88 -8.88
CA ASP A 364 -10.57 -1.49 -9.34
C ASP A 364 -11.60 -1.22 -10.47
N SER A 365 -12.46 -2.18 -10.84
CA SER A 365 -13.50 -2.02 -11.87
C SER A 365 -14.89 -2.41 -11.36
N ARG A 366 -15.85 -1.48 -11.45
CA ARG A 366 -17.25 -1.75 -11.07
C ARG A 366 -17.91 -2.85 -11.90
N VAL A 367 -17.61 -2.92 -13.21
CA VAL A 367 -18.11 -3.97 -14.11
C VAL A 367 -17.67 -5.35 -13.63
N ALA A 368 -16.40 -5.49 -13.24
CA ALA A 368 -15.87 -6.74 -12.72
C ALA A 368 -16.51 -7.15 -11.38
N VAL A 369 -16.70 -6.19 -10.45
CA VAL A 369 -17.39 -6.44 -9.18
C VAL A 369 -18.81 -6.95 -9.42
N GLN A 370 -19.58 -6.27 -10.27
CA GLN A 370 -20.95 -6.66 -10.60
C GLN A 370 -21.02 -8.05 -11.24
N ALA A 371 -20.09 -8.36 -12.14
CA ALA A 371 -19.99 -9.67 -12.77
C ALA A 371 -19.80 -10.78 -11.73
N ALA A 372 -18.85 -10.59 -10.81
CA ALA A 372 -18.55 -11.59 -9.78
C ALA A 372 -19.73 -11.79 -8.81
N VAL A 373 -20.37 -10.71 -8.36
CA VAL A 373 -21.54 -10.78 -7.46
C VAL A 373 -22.73 -11.48 -8.14
N SER A 374 -23.03 -11.14 -9.40
CA SER A 374 -24.09 -11.80 -10.17
C SER A 374 -23.79 -13.29 -10.38
N TYR A 375 -22.54 -13.61 -10.72
CA TYR A 375 -22.09 -15.00 -10.89
C TYR A 375 -22.26 -15.83 -9.61
N GLY A 376 -22.00 -15.25 -8.43
CA GLY A 376 -22.27 -15.87 -7.14
C GLY A 376 -23.74 -16.21 -6.95
N LYS A 377 -24.65 -15.29 -7.29
CA LYS A 377 -26.11 -15.51 -7.22
C LYS A 377 -26.57 -16.66 -8.12
N GLU A 378 -26.04 -16.73 -9.34
CA GLU A 378 -26.33 -17.83 -10.29
C GLU A 378 -25.92 -19.20 -9.74
N HIS A 379 -24.86 -19.25 -8.92
CA HIS A 379 -24.35 -20.48 -8.31
C HIS A 379 -24.85 -20.71 -6.88
N ASN A 380 -25.81 -19.90 -6.43
CA ASN A 380 -26.35 -19.91 -5.07
C ASN A 380 -25.26 -19.86 -3.99
N ARG A 381 -24.29 -18.96 -4.18
CA ARG A 381 -23.17 -18.75 -3.25
C ARG A 381 -22.95 -17.28 -2.99
N THR A 382 -22.66 -16.96 -1.73
CA THR A 382 -22.36 -15.61 -1.28
C THR A 382 -21.02 -15.13 -1.86
N ILE A 383 -21.09 -14.29 -2.88
CA ILE A 383 -20.01 -13.39 -3.29
C ILE A 383 -20.43 -11.98 -2.92
N VAL A 384 -19.62 -11.31 -2.10
CA VAL A 384 -19.87 -9.95 -1.61
C VAL A 384 -18.69 -9.06 -1.95
N ALA A 385 -18.94 -7.76 -2.01
CA ALA A 385 -17.96 -6.73 -2.33
C ALA A 385 -18.36 -5.44 -1.63
N PHE A 386 -17.42 -4.51 -1.48
CA PHE A 386 -17.75 -3.19 -0.94
C PHE A 386 -18.76 -2.46 -1.83
N ASP A 387 -19.86 -1.97 -1.24
CA ASP A 387 -20.91 -1.25 -1.98
C ASP A 387 -20.58 0.23 -2.27
N GLY A 388 -19.38 0.68 -1.88
CA GLY A 388 -18.97 2.07 -2.05
C GLY A 388 -18.59 2.45 -3.49
N PRO A 389 -18.05 3.66 -3.68
CA PRO A 389 -17.59 4.12 -4.97
C PRO A 389 -16.41 3.28 -5.48
N GLU A 390 -16.22 3.28 -6.80
CA GLU A 390 -15.08 2.63 -7.44
C GLU A 390 -13.75 3.15 -6.85
N PRO A 391 -12.83 2.27 -6.44
CA PRO A 391 -11.58 2.68 -5.82
C PRO A 391 -10.75 3.60 -6.71
N VAL A 392 -10.32 4.74 -6.15
CA VAL A 392 -9.46 5.70 -6.83
C VAL A 392 -7.99 5.35 -6.61
N HIS A 393 -7.15 5.37 -7.64
CA HIS A 393 -5.72 5.09 -7.49
C HIS A 393 -4.97 6.24 -6.77
N ILE A 394 -4.50 6.00 -5.53
CA ILE A 394 -3.84 7.02 -4.68
C ILE A 394 -2.58 7.65 -5.28
N GLU A 395 -1.94 6.98 -6.24
CA GLU A 395 -0.70 7.45 -6.87
C GLU A 395 -0.92 8.34 -8.09
N LYS A 396 -2.18 8.49 -8.55
CA LYS A 396 -2.51 9.18 -9.79
C LYS A 396 -3.55 10.27 -9.64
N GLU A 397 -4.66 9.93 -9.02
CA GLU A 397 -5.87 10.74 -9.07
C GLU A 397 -6.12 11.38 -7.70
N TRP A 398 -5.09 11.93 -7.09
CA TRP A 398 -5.18 12.42 -5.70
C TRP A 398 -5.41 13.93 -5.58
N GLU A 399 -5.00 14.72 -6.57
CA GLU A 399 -5.08 16.18 -6.51
C GLU A 399 -6.54 16.64 -6.61
N GLY A 400 -6.96 17.49 -5.66
CA GLY A 400 -8.30 18.10 -5.64
C GLY A 400 -9.43 17.18 -5.16
N ARG A 401 -9.16 15.90 -4.88
CA ARG A 401 -10.18 14.97 -4.37
C ARG A 401 -10.37 15.09 -2.86
N ASN A 402 -11.58 14.76 -2.39
CA ASN A 402 -11.84 14.64 -0.98
C ASN A 402 -11.15 13.39 -0.41
N VAL A 403 -10.64 13.49 0.81
CA VAL A 403 -10.03 12.38 1.57
C VAL A 403 -10.97 11.16 1.63
N SER A 404 -12.28 11.37 1.76
CA SER A 404 -13.27 10.29 1.85
C SER A 404 -13.37 9.45 0.57
N GLU A 405 -12.99 9.98 -0.60
CA GLU A 405 -12.99 9.24 -1.86
C GLU A 405 -11.96 8.10 -1.88
N PHE A 406 -10.98 8.13 -0.98
CA PHE A 406 -9.95 7.08 -0.86
C PHE A 406 -10.30 6.01 0.18
N TYR A 407 -11.38 6.15 0.95
CA TYR A 407 -11.73 5.19 2.00
C TYR A 407 -11.98 3.79 1.48
N SER A 408 -12.57 3.65 0.28
CA SER A 408 -12.85 2.34 -0.33
C SER A 408 -11.60 1.45 -0.42
N ILE A 409 -10.43 2.02 -0.68
CA ILE A 409 -9.16 1.29 -0.79
C ILE A 409 -8.76 0.68 0.56
N PHE A 410 -8.94 1.42 1.64
CA PHE A 410 -8.59 0.95 2.98
C PHE A 410 -9.64 -0.03 3.51
N VAL A 411 -10.91 0.19 3.19
CA VAL A 411 -12.00 -0.76 3.49
C VAL A 411 -11.74 -2.09 2.77
N ASP A 412 -11.49 -2.07 1.45
CA ASP A 412 -11.13 -3.26 0.69
C ASP A 412 -9.90 -3.96 1.28
N LEU A 413 -8.85 -3.20 1.61
CA LEU A 413 -7.63 -3.78 2.19
C LEU A 413 -7.91 -4.52 3.49
N TYR A 414 -8.70 -3.95 4.40
CA TYR A 414 -9.04 -4.59 5.68
C TYR A 414 -9.98 -5.77 5.52
N LEU A 415 -11.02 -5.65 4.67
CA LEU A 415 -11.91 -6.76 4.36
C LEU A 415 -11.13 -7.90 3.68
N MET A 416 -10.15 -7.60 2.83
CA MET A 416 -9.27 -8.62 2.27
C MET A 416 -8.29 -9.20 3.31
N GLY A 417 -7.68 -8.35 4.15
CA GLY A 417 -6.75 -8.74 5.21
C GLY A 417 -7.41 -9.53 6.36
N ASN A 418 -8.73 -9.47 6.48
CA ASN A 418 -9.51 -10.30 7.40
C ASN A 418 -9.92 -11.64 6.78
N GLY A 419 -9.67 -11.88 5.49
CA GLY A 419 -9.91 -13.17 4.86
C GLY A 419 -8.91 -14.25 5.29
N ARG A 420 -9.26 -15.51 5.02
CA ARG A 420 -8.39 -16.68 5.30
C ARG A 420 -7.32 -16.88 4.24
N CYS A 421 -7.73 -16.82 2.98
CA CYS A 421 -6.94 -17.19 1.82
C CYS A 421 -7.18 -16.20 0.69
N VAL A 422 -6.17 -15.92 -0.14
CA VAL A 422 -6.28 -14.89 -1.19
C VAL A 422 -5.97 -15.43 -2.57
N ALA A 423 -6.95 -15.33 -3.47
CA ALA A 423 -6.75 -15.47 -4.91
C ALA A 423 -6.44 -14.10 -5.50
N PHE A 424 -5.28 -13.94 -6.13
CA PHE A 424 -4.88 -12.67 -6.74
C PHE A 424 -4.04 -12.87 -8.01
N GLY A 425 -3.95 -11.80 -8.81
CA GLY A 425 -3.20 -11.80 -10.07
C GLY A 425 -2.07 -10.77 -10.07
N ARG A 426 -2.16 -9.82 -11.00
CA ARG A 426 -1.16 -8.76 -11.15
C ARG A 426 -1.27 -7.69 -10.07
N GLY A 427 -0.15 -7.03 -9.81
CA GLY A 427 -0.05 -5.93 -8.86
C GLY A 427 0.26 -6.37 -7.42
N GLY A 428 0.55 -5.39 -6.57
CA GLY A 428 0.94 -5.62 -5.19
C GLY A 428 -0.21 -5.70 -4.18
N PHE A 429 -1.42 -5.28 -4.54
CA PHE A 429 -2.53 -5.07 -3.59
C PHE A 429 -3.09 -6.38 -3.01
N GLY A 430 -3.47 -7.34 -3.86
CA GLY A 430 -3.92 -8.66 -3.38
C GLY A 430 -2.86 -9.39 -2.55
N ARG A 431 -1.59 -9.30 -2.96
CA ARG A 431 -0.47 -9.83 -2.17
C ARG A 431 -0.29 -9.11 -0.83
N TYR A 432 -0.52 -7.80 -0.81
CA TYR A 432 -0.43 -7.02 0.42
C TYR A 432 -1.49 -7.46 1.43
N ALA A 433 -2.74 -7.65 0.98
CA ALA A 433 -3.77 -8.22 1.85
C ALA A 433 -3.45 -9.64 2.33
N LEU A 434 -2.85 -10.49 1.49
CA LEU A 434 -2.37 -11.81 1.92
C LEU A 434 -1.39 -11.71 3.10
N MET A 435 -0.48 -10.74 3.08
CA MET A 435 0.48 -10.52 4.18
C MET A 435 -0.19 -10.03 5.47
N MET A 436 -1.37 -9.42 5.38
CA MET A 436 -2.21 -9.03 6.53
C MET A 436 -3.14 -10.16 7.01
N GLY A 437 -3.39 -11.15 6.15
CA GLY A 437 -4.31 -12.27 6.35
C GLY A 437 -3.88 -13.25 7.43
N TYR A 438 -4.85 -13.92 8.07
CA TYR A 438 -4.62 -14.93 9.12
C TYR A 438 -3.79 -16.12 8.65
N ASN A 439 -3.80 -16.42 7.35
CA ASN A 439 -2.94 -17.43 6.77
C ASN A 439 -2.26 -16.89 5.51
N SER A 440 -1.10 -16.26 5.72
CA SER A 440 -0.30 -15.65 4.66
C SER A 440 0.34 -16.64 3.68
N THR A 441 0.21 -17.95 3.94
CA THR A 441 0.65 -19.01 3.02
C THR A 441 -0.49 -19.54 2.15
N CYS A 442 -1.74 -19.24 2.49
CA CYS A 442 -2.91 -19.66 1.72
C CYS A 442 -3.17 -18.71 0.54
N GLU A 443 -2.41 -18.87 -0.54
CA GLU A 443 -2.57 -18.07 -1.76
C GLU A 443 -2.87 -18.90 -3.01
N LEU A 444 -3.60 -18.29 -3.95
CA LEU A 444 -3.74 -18.78 -5.32
C LEU A 444 -3.43 -17.66 -6.31
N ARG A 445 -2.34 -17.80 -7.05
CA ARG A 445 -1.96 -16.84 -8.09
C ARG A 445 -2.58 -17.22 -9.43
N TYR A 446 -3.69 -16.56 -9.79
CA TYR A 446 -4.35 -16.86 -11.07
C TYR A 446 -3.65 -16.23 -12.28
N LEU A 447 -2.66 -15.35 -12.06
CA LEU A 447 -1.85 -14.77 -13.12
C LEU A 447 -0.39 -14.66 -12.68
N TYR A 448 0.47 -15.50 -13.23
CA TYR A 448 1.89 -15.55 -12.86
C TYR A 448 2.78 -15.54 -14.11
N LYS A 449 3.75 -14.62 -14.16
CA LYS A 449 4.67 -14.46 -15.31
C LYS A 449 3.94 -14.42 -16.67
N GLY A 450 2.81 -13.72 -16.71
CA GLY A 450 1.97 -13.59 -17.91
C GLY A 450 1.06 -14.78 -18.23
N ARG A 451 1.18 -15.91 -17.51
CA ARG A 451 0.31 -17.09 -17.69
C ARG A 451 -0.90 -16.98 -16.78
N LYS A 452 -2.10 -17.05 -17.38
CA LYS A 452 -3.37 -17.08 -16.66
C LYS A 452 -3.70 -18.53 -16.29
N LYS A 453 -3.95 -18.79 -15.01
CA LYS A 453 -4.55 -20.04 -14.53
C LYS A 453 -6.05 -19.95 -14.75
N SER A 454 -6.59 -20.96 -15.43
CA SER A 454 -8.04 -21.19 -15.46
C SER A 454 -8.44 -21.89 -14.17
N CYS A 455 -9.42 -21.34 -13.46
CA CYS A 455 -9.95 -21.94 -12.24
C CYS A 455 -11.38 -22.45 -12.49
N HIS A 456 -11.77 -23.45 -11.71
CA HIS A 456 -13.10 -24.06 -11.79
C HIS A 456 -13.91 -23.71 -10.54
N TRP A 457 -15.20 -23.47 -10.75
CA TRP A 457 -16.11 -23.23 -9.66
C TRP A 457 -16.25 -24.47 -8.77
N THR A 458 -16.10 -24.31 -7.44
CA THR A 458 -16.16 -25.42 -6.49
C THR A 458 -17.26 -25.20 -5.45
N ASN A 459 -18.32 -26.04 -5.51
CA ASN A 459 -19.47 -26.01 -4.58
C ASN A 459 -19.38 -27.01 -3.43
N LEU A 460 -18.40 -27.92 -3.45
CA LEU A 460 -18.27 -28.94 -2.41
C LEU A 460 -17.83 -28.29 -1.10
N GLY A 461 -18.27 -28.80 0.04
CA GLY A 461 -17.67 -28.44 1.32
C GLY A 461 -16.26 -29.05 1.44
N PRO A 462 -15.52 -28.73 2.51
CA PRO A 462 -14.19 -29.32 2.78
C PRO A 462 -14.17 -30.86 2.77
N ASN A 463 -15.31 -31.50 3.06
CA ASN A 463 -15.44 -32.95 3.14
C ASN A 463 -15.88 -33.60 1.81
N GLY A 464 -15.94 -32.84 0.71
CA GLY A 464 -16.42 -33.35 -0.59
C GLY A 464 -17.94 -33.55 -0.67
N GLU A 465 -18.67 -33.30 0.41
CA GLU A 465 -20.12 -33.29 0.41
C GLU A 465 -20.63 -32.02 -0.29
N ARG A 466 -21.71 -32.15 -1.09
CA ARG A 466 -22.39 -30.97 -1.63
C ARG A 466 -22.96 -30.20 -0.46
N VAL A 467 -22.47 -28.98 -0.24
CA VAL A 467 -23.14 -28.04 0.67
C VAL A 467 -24.39 -27.61 -0.06
N TYR A 468 -25.53 -28.20 0.29
CA TYR A 468 -26.81 -27.68 -0.15
C TYR A 468 -27.05 -26.35 0.57
N PRO A 469 -27.60 -25.34 -0.11
CA PRO A 469 -27.97 -24.09 0.52
C PRO A 469 -28.90 -24.37 1.71
N MET A 470 -28.57 -23.81 2.88
CA MET A 470 -29.55 -23.70 3.96
C MET A 470 -30.57 -22.65 3.52
N ASN A 471 -31.79 -23.10 3.22
CA ASN A 471 -32.92 -22.22 2.87
C ASN A 471 -33.36 -21.34 4.02
#